data_AF-B0CBH8-F1
#
_entry.id   AF-B0CBH8-F1
#
_cell.length_a   1.000
_cell.length_b   1.000
_cell.length_c   1.000
_cell.angle_alpha   90.00
_cell.angle_beta   90.00
_cell.angle_gamma   90.00
#
_symmetry.space_group_name_H-M   'P 1'
#
loop_
_entity.id
_entity.type
_entity.pdbx_description
1 polymer ?
#
loop_
_entity_poly.entity_id
_entity_poly.type
_entity_poly.pdbx_seq_one_letter_code
_entity_poly.pdbx_strand_id
1 'polypeptide(L)'
;MKLKSTTMILLCTAIVGGVGVFLWISSQDTPEEITEQQEQVLKLFQFNEDQVATLTVRTPQLALVFERSKQSFPHTWRMKKPQDKPADEAAIVFLLNLLATTKSPRTLSVEPTRQKEFGFEKSPGNVKVVLKNKQTHTLVLGGQDPTESFIYAQVDPDLDSGQNLQVVLVPTSFVSAIDRPLTEWQAPTKPDQPAAPAVPPTPSIDPGPSIPLPPPQVPQ
;
A
#
# COMPACT_ATOMS: atom_id res chain seq x y z
N MET A 1 31.50 -28.11 61.48
CA MET A 1 30.44 -27.49 62.31
C MET A 1 29.19 -28.36 62.20
N LYS A 2 28.64 -28.85 63.33
CA LYS A 2 27.41 -29.67 63.33
C LYS A 2 26.21 -28.73 63.26
N LEU A 3 25.61 -28.59 62.08
CA LEU A 3 24.35 -27.86 61.94
C LEU A 3 23.27 -28.61 62.72
N LYS A 4 22.65 -27.94 63.71
CA LYS A 4 21.56 -28.51 64.51
C LYS A 4 20.38 -28.80 63.57
N SER A 5 19.70 -29.94 63.75
CA SER A 5 18.59 -30.36 62.88
C SER A 5 17.51 -29.29 62.72
N THR A 6 17.33 -28.41 63.70
CA THR A 6 16.46 -27.22 63.64
C THR A 6 16.89 -26.20 62.59
N THR A 7 18.19 -25.96 62.42
CA THR A 7 18.73 -25.09 61.36
C THR A 7 18.54 -25.74 59.99
N MET A 8 18.61 -27.07 59.91
CA MET A 8 18.39 -27.81 58.67
C MET A 8 16.93 -27.77 58.23
N ILE A 9 15.98 -27.88 59.18
CA ILE A 9 14.55 -27.74 58.91
C ILE A 9 14.23 -26.31 58.42
N LEU A 10 14.81 -25.29 59.07
CA LEU A 10 14.56 -23.90 58.69
C LEU A 10 15.12 -23.57 57.29
N LEU A 11 16.27 -24.15 56.94
CA LEU A 11 16.86 -24.01 55.61
C LEU A 11 16.00 -24.69 54.53
N CYS A 12 15.49 -25.89 54.78
CA CYS A 12 14.60 -26.58 53.86
C CYS A 12 13.30 -25.79 53.62
N THR A 13 12.69 -25.24 54.67
CA THR A 13 11.47 -24.44 54.54
C THR A 13 11.71 -23.16 53.74
N ALA A 14 12.85 -22.49 53.92
CA ALA A 14 13.22 -21.31 53.16
C ALA A 14 13.41 -21.61 51.67
N ILE A 15 14.02 -22.75 51.34
CA ILE A 15 14.22 -23.18 49.94
C ILE A 15 12.87 -23.49 49.28
N VAL A 16 11.99 -24.24 49.96
CA VAL A 16 10.67 -24.59 49.43
C VAL A 16 9.80 -23.33 49.23
N GLY A 17 9.83 -22.39 50.17
CA GLY A 17 9.13 -21.10 50.03
C GLY A 17 9.68 -20.25 48.88
N GLY A 18 11.00 -20.19 48.72
CA GLY A 18 11.65 -19.48 47.62
C GLY A 18 11.31 -20.07 46.25
N VAL A 19 11.31 -21.40 46.12
CA VAL A 19 10.91 -22.09 44.88
C VAL A 19 9.41 -21.88 44.61
N GLY A 20 8.56 -21.90 45.64
CA GLY A 20 7.13 -21.62 45.49
C GLY A 20 6.85 -20.21 44.97
N VAL A 21 7.53 -19.19 45.51
CA VAL A 21 7.41 -17.79 45.04
C VAL A 21 7.99 -17.62 43.64
N PHE A 22 9.12 -18.28 43.35
CA PHE A 22 9.73 -18.26 42.02
C PHE A 22 8.81 -18.89 40.97
N LEU A 23 8.19 -20.03 41.26
CA LEU A 23 7.21 -20.66 40.36
C LEU A 23 5.93 -19.83 40.23
N TRP A 24 5.49 -19.13 41.28
CA TRP A 24 4.33 -18.23 41.24
C TRP A 24 4.59 -16.95 40.43
N ILE A 25 5.82 -16.44 40.46
CA ILE A 25 6.28 -15.32 39.62
C ILE A 25 6.49 -15.78 38.18
N SER A 26 7.18 -16.90 37.95
CA SER A 26 7.39 -17.45 36.61
C SER A 26 6.10 -17.97 35.96
N SER A 27 5.03 -18.24 36.72
CA SER A 27 3.70 -18.53 36.15
C SER A 27 2.88 -17.26 35.85
N GLN A 28 3.24 -16.10 36.43
CA GLN A 28 2.69 -14.80 36.05
C GLN A 28 3.39 -14.22 34.82
N ASP A 29 4.69 -14.52 34.66
CA ASP A 29 5.38 -14.41 33.37
C ASP A 29 4.97 -15.57 32.46
N THR A 30 3.67 -15.69 32.17
CA THR A 30 3.27 -16.30 30.91
C THR A 30 3.96 -15.43 29.84
N PRO A 31 4.90 -15.94 29.04
CA PRO A 31 5.31 -15.26 27.84
C PRO A 31 4.02 -15.06 27.09
N GLU A 32 3.58 -13.81 27.07
CA GLU A 32 2.34 -13.44 26.47
C GLU A 32 2.27 -14.13 25.11
N GLU A 33 1.18 -14.82 24.85
CA GLU A 33 0.72 -15.10 23.49
C GLU A 33 0.31 -13.78 22.77
N ILE A 34 0.75 -12.62 23.26
CA ILE A 34 1.78 -11.79 22.62
C ILE A 34 1.99 -11.93 21.10
N THR A 35 0.96 -11.76 20.26
CA THR A 35 1.06 -11.42 18.81
C THR A 35 0.92 -12.53 17.76
N GLU A 36 -0.01 -13.48 17.88
CA GLU A 36 -0.55 -14.13 16.65
C GLU A 36 -2.07 -13.98 16.48
N GLN A 37 -2.82 -13.58 17.54
CA GLN A 37 -4.28 -13.41 17.46
C GLN A 37 -4.80 -11.97 17.63
N GLN A 38 -3.95 -10.96 17.90
CA GLN A 38 -4.38 -9.55 17.99
C GLN A 38 -3.84 -8.64 16.87
N GLU A 39 -3.11 -9.17 15.90
CA GLU A 39 -2.79 -8.48 14.65
C GLU A 39 -3.47 -9.15 13.45
N GLN A 40 -4.76 -9.47 13.57
CA GLN A 40 -5.64 -9.37 12.40
C GLN A 40 -5.75 -7.88 12.06
N VAL A 41 -4.66 -7.29 11.56
CA VAL A 41 -4.67 -5.90 11.13
C VAL A 41 -5.46 -5.87 9.84
N LEU A 42 -6.78 -5.74 10.00
CA LEU A 42 -7.72 -5.79 8.91
C LEU A 42 -7.35 -4.67 7.94
N LYS A 43 -6.93 -5.09 6.75
CA LYS A 43 -6.66 -4.17 5.64
C LYS A 43 -7.95 -3.44 5.32
N LEU A 44 -7.83 -2.17 4.96
CA LEU A 44 -8.96 -1.32 4.57
C LEU A 44 -9.78 -1.98 3.47
N PHE A 45 -9.12 -2.52 2.45
CA PHE A 45 -9.72 -3.35 1.42
C PHE A 45 -8.87 -4.58 1.12
N GLN A 46 -9.55 -5.70 0.83
CA GLN A 46 -8.92 -6.97 0.53
C GLN A 46 -9.03 -7.26 -0.97
N PHE A 47 -8.15 -6.64 -1.76
CA PHE A 47 -8.00 -6.92 -3.18
C PHE A 47 -6.54 -6.83 -3.60
N ASN A 48 -6.21 -7.46 -4.72
CA ASN A 48 -4.92 -7.25 -5.40
C ASN A 48 -5.09 -6.20 -6.50
N GLU A 49 -4.04 -5.43 -6.77
CA GLU A 49 -4.03 -4.41 -7.83
C GLU A 49 -4.45 -4.99 -9.19
N ASP A 50 -4.05 -6.23 -9.47
CA ASP A 50 -4.33 -6.86 -10.74
C ASP A 50 -5.82 -7.16 -10.97
N GLN A 51 -6.59 -7.25 -9.88
CA GLN A 51 -8.03 -7.49 -9.89
C GLN A 51 -8.84 -6.23 -10.16
N VAL A 52 -8.21 -5.04 -10.14
CA VAL A 52 -8.92 -3.79 -10.37
C VAL A 52 -9.20 -3.59 -11.86
N ALA A 53 -10.45 -3.27 -12.19
CA ALA A 53 -10.90 -2.97 -13.54
C ALA A 53 -11.04 -1.46 -13.77
N THR A 54 -11.61 -0.76 -12.80
CA THR A 54 -11.87 0.69 -12.86
C THR A 54 -11.50 1.34 -11.55
N LEU A 55 -10.82 2.49 -11.65
CA LEU A 55 -10.53 3.38 -10.53
C LEU A 55 -11.18 4.73 -10.81
N THR A 56 -11.94 5.26 -9.87
CA THR A 56 -12.55 6.58 -9.93
C THR A 56 -12.04 7.40 -8.76
N VAL A 57 -11.52 8.59 -9.04
CA VAL A 57 -11.10 9.55 -8.01
C VAL A 57 -11.91 10.82 -8.21
N ARG A 58 -12.55 11.30 -7.15
CA ARG A 58 -13.34 12.54 -7.18
C ARG A 58 -12.88 13.45 -6.07
N THR A 59 -12.43 14.64 -6.45
CA THR A 59 -12.13 15.76 -5.55
C THR A 59 -13.10 16.92 -5.88
N PRO A 60 -13.18 17.97 -5.04
CA PRO A 60 -13.96 19.16 -5.35
C PRO A 60 -13.57 19.83 -6.69
N GLN A 61 -12.34 19.66 -7.14
CA GLN A 61 -11.78 20.30 -8.33
C GLN A 61 -11.85 19.41 -9.57
N LEU A 62 -11.84 18.08 -9.42
CA LEU A 62 -11.63 17.14 -10.53
C LEU A 62 -12.35 15.81 -10.34
N ALA A 63 -12.85 15.26 -11.44
CA ALA A 63 -13.37 13.90 -11.50
C ALA A 63 -12.59 13.08 -12.52
N LEU A 64 -11.86 12.10 -12.01
CA LEU A 64 -11.00 11.21 -12.77
C LEU A 64 -11.63 9.82 -12.85
N VAL A 65 -11.59 9.22 -14.04
CA VAL A 65 -11.99 7.83 -14.25
C VAL A 65 -10.87 7.16 -15.02
N PHE A 66 -10.38 6.04 -14.50
CA PHE A 66 -9.33 5.24 -15.08
C PHE A 66 -9.84 3.83 -15.32
N GLU A 67 -9.49 3.28 -16.48
CA GLU A 67 -9.81 1.91 -16.85
C GLU A 67 -8.53 1.20 -17.27
N ARG A 68 -8.44 -0.07 -16.90
CA ARG A 68 -7.33 -0.91 -17.35
C ARG A 68 -7.56 -1.35 -18.78
N SER A 69 -6.67 -0.95 -19.69
CA SER A 69 -6.78 -1.28 -21.11
C SER A 69 -6.57 -2.78 -21.31
N LYS A 70 -7.58 -3.44 -21.90
CA LYS A 70 -7.50 -4.84 -22.35
C LYS A 70 -6.80 -4.99 -23.71
N GLN A 71 -6.53 -3.89 -24.39
CA GLN A 71 -6.05 -3.86 -25.78
C GLN A 71 -4.52 -3.69 -25.88
N SER A 72 -3.83 -3.42 -24.77
CA SER A 72 -2.38 -3.22 -24.71
C SER A 72 -1.73 -4.33 -23.90
N PHE A 73 -0.59 -4.85 -24.36
CA PHE A 73 0.31 -5.66 -23.54
C PHE A 73 1.67 -4.95 -23.40
N PRO A 74 2.11 -4.62 -22.17
CA PRO A 74 1.42 -4.85 -20.90
C PRO A 74 0.11 -4.04 -20.77
N HIS A 75 -0.78 -4.51 -19.91
CA HIS A 75 -2.08 -3.89 -19.64
C HIS A 75 -1.87 -2.52 -18.98
N THR A 76 -1.94 -1.46 -19.78
CA THR A 76 -1.72 -0.09 -19.32
C THR A 76 -3.00 0.55 -18.80
N TRP A 77 -2.85 1.45 -17.84
CA TRP A 77 -3.96 2.28 -17.37
C TRP A 77 -4.25 3.42 -18.34
N ARG A 78 -5.52 3.66 -18.60
CA ARG A 78 -5.98 4.75 -19.46
C ARG A 78 -7.00 5.60 -18.71
N MET A 79 -6.78 6.90 -18.69
CA MET A 79 -7.74 7.87 -18.20
C MET A 79 -8.86 7.99 -19.22
N LYS A 80 -10.12 7.92 -18.78
CA LYS A 80 -11.34 8.12 -19.57
C LYS A 80 -11.98 9.49 -19.34
N LYS A 81 -11.78 10.07 -18.14
CA LYS A 81 -12.25 11.39 -17.78
C LYS A 81 -11.18 12.15 -17.00
N PRO A 82 -11.05 13.48 -17.21
CA PRO A 82 -11.80 14.30 -18.17
C PRO A 82 -11.37 14.13 -19.63
N GLN A 83 -10.21 13.52 -19.90
CA GLN A 83 -9.66 13.32 -21.25
C GLN A 83 -9.30 11.85 -21.45
N ASP A 84 -9.44 11.34 -22.69
CA ASP A 84 -9.09 9.96 -23.01
C ASP A 84 -7.60 9.85 -23.38
N LYS A 85 -6.75 9.63 -22.36
CA LYS A 85 -5.28 9.65 -22.47
C LYS A 85 -4.62 8.50 -21.70
N PRO A 86 -3.41 8.07 -22.08
CA PRO A 86 -2.61 7.19 -21.22
C PRO A 86 -2.43 7.82 -19.83
N ALA A 87 -2.66 7.03 -18.78
CA ALA A 87 -2.52 7.47 -17.41
C ALA A 87 -1.13 7.12 -16.87
N ASP A 88 -0.70 7.85 -15.84
CA ASP A 88 0.50 7.49 -15.10
C ASP A 88 0.24 6.22 -14.27
N GLU A 89 0.97 5.16 -14.61
CA GLU A 89 0.82 3.87 -13.94
C GLU A 89 1.30 3.92 -12.49
N ALA A 90 2.38 4.65 -12.20
CA ALA A 90 2.93 4.74 -10.84
C ALA A 90 1.98 5.47 -9.88
N ALA A 91 1.32 6.54 -10.32
CA ALA A 91 0.33 7.28 -9.55
C ALA A 91 -0.89 6.41 -9.20
N ILE A 92 -1.36 5.61 -10.17
CA ILE A 92 -2.48 4.68 -9.97
C ILE A 92 -2.09 3.55 -9.03
N VAL A 93 -0.95 2.90 -9.28
CA VAL A 93 -0.43 1.80 -8.45
C VAL A 93 -0.23 2.27 -7.01
N PHE A 94 0.31 3.48 -6.81
CA PHE A 94 0.47 4.06 -5.48
C PHE A 94 -0.85 4.17 -4.72
N LEU A 95 -1.90 4.70 -5.35
CA LEU A 95 -3.21 4.83 -4.72
C LEU A 95 -3.87 3.46 -4.44
N LEU A 96 -3.77 2.52 -5.39
CA LEU A 96 -4.30 1.17 -5.20
C LEU A 96 -3.58 0.42 -4.09
N ASN A 97 -2.26 0.55 -4.01
CA ASN A 97 -1.47 -0.04 -2.96
C ASN A 97 -1.86 0.56 -1.59
N LEU A 98 -2.00 1.90 -1.52
CA LEU A 98 -2.43 2.57 -0.31
C LEU A 98 -3.80 2.04 0.18
N LEU A 99 -4.76 1.81 -0.72
CA LEU A 99 -6.06 1.20 -0.38
C LEU A 99 -5.94 -0.26 0.10
N ALA A 100 -5.06 -1.05 -0.51
CA ALA A 100 -4.91 -2.48 -0.23
C ALA A 100 -4.02 -2.79 0.99
N THR A 101 -3.08 -1.92 1.33
CA THR A 101 -2.11 -2.15 2.42
C THR A 101 -2.38 -1.34 3.67
N THR A 102 -3.21 -0.30 3.60
CA THR A 102 -3.55 0.48 4.80
C THR A 102 -4.25 -0.42 5.79
N LYS A 103 -3.57 -0.59 6.92
CA LYS A 103 -4.05 -1.23 8.13
C LYS A 103 -4.95 -0.20 8.84
N SER A 104 -6.24 -0.51 9.05
CA SER A 104 -7.12 0.40 9.80
C SER A 104 -7.34 -0.13 11.22
N PRO A 105 -6.70 0.46 12.25
CA PRO A 105 -6.73 -0.09 13.60
C PRO A 105 -7.97 0.31 14.40
N ARG A 106 -8.81 1.25 13.93
CA ARG A 106 -9.90 1.83 14.75
C ARG A 106 -11.11 2.21 13.90
N THR A 107 -12.17 1.42 14.04
CA THR A 107 -13.52 1.76 13.55
C THR A 107 -14.33 2.35 14.69
N LEU A 108 -14.88 3.53 14.46
CA LEU A 108 -15.79 4.23 15.35
C LEU A 108 -17.21 4.07 14.78
N SER A 109 -18.12 3.55 15.59
CA SER A 109 -19.55 3.58 15.27
C SER A 109 -20.12 4.90 15.74
N VAL A 110 -20.58 5.72 14.81
CA VAL A 110 -21.02 7.10 15.05
C VAL A 110 -22.48 7.24 14.65
N GLU A 111 -23.29 7.96 15.42
CA GLU A 111 -24.65 8.29 15.01
C GLU A 111 -24.66 9.20 13.77
N PRO A 112 -25.59 9.01 12.82
CA PRO A 112 -25.67 9.83 11.60
C PRO A 112 -25.75 11.34 11.85
N THR A 113 -26.37 11.75 12.97
CA THR A 113 -26.49 13.15 13.39
C THR A 113 -25.15 13.83 13.63
N ARG A 114 -24.11 13.06 13.98
CA ARG A 114 -22.76 13.54 14.25
C ARG A 114 -21.83 13.51 13.05
N GLN A 115 -22.32 13.17 11.86
CA GLN A 115 -21.52 13.13 10.64
C GLN A 115 -20.71 14.42 10.39
N LYS A 116 -21.27 15.58 10.77
CA LYS A 116 -20.64 16.89 10.62
C LYS A 116 -19.36 17.05 11.44
N GLU A 117 -19.28 16.40 12.61
CA GLU A 117 -18.11 16.43 13.49
C GLU A 117 -16.88 15.80 12.82
N PHE A 118 -17.10 14.90 11.86
CA PHE A 118 -16.05 14.19 11.12
C PHE A 118 -15.73 14.83 9.76
N GLY A 119 -16.28 16.00 9.45
CA GLY A 119 -15.91 16.78 8.27
C GLY A 119 -16.35 16.20 6.91
N PHE A 120 -17.27 15.23 6.87
CA PHE A 120 -17.73 14.63 5.60
C PHE A 120 -18.54 15.61 4.71
N GLU A 121 -19.11 16.68 5.27
CA GLU A 121 -19.75 17.75 4.47
C GLU A 121 -18.75 18.51 3.58
N LYS A 122 -17.50 18.64 4.04
CA LYS A 122 -16.39 19.25 3.29
C LYS A 122 -15.37 18.19 2.90
N SER A 123 -15.86 17.11 2.29
CA SER A 123 -15.01 15.99 1.88
C SER A 123 -13.90 16.45 0.93
N PRO A 124 -12.63 16.15 1.21
CA PRO A 124 -11.53 16.41 0.27
C PRO A 124 -11.63 15.50 -0.97
N GLY A 125 -12.38 14.41 -0.88
CA GLY A 125 -12.71 13.58 -2.01
C GLY A 125 -13.10 12.15 -1.66
N ASN A 126 -13.48 11.40 -2.68
CA ASN A 126 -13.77 9.98 -2.58
C ASN A 126 -13.04 9.20 -3.67
N VAL A 127 -12.73 7.95 -3.33
CA VAL A 127 -12.11 6.99 -4.23
C VAL A 127 -13.04 5.80 -4.35
N LYS A 128 -13.31 5.38 -5.59
CA LYS A 128 -14.10 4.19 -5.88
C LYS A 128 -13.32 3.24 -6.76
N VAL A 129 -13.26 1.99 -6.35
CA VAL A 129 -12.59 0.89 -7.04
C VAL A 129 -13.65 -0.11 -7.46
N VAL A 130 -13.64 -0.49 -8.74
CA VAL A 130 -14.46 -1.58 -9.26
C VAL A 130 -13.53 -2.71 -9.68
N LEU A 131 -13.73 -3.88 -9.06
CA LEU A 131 -12.96 -5.08 -9.33
C LEU A 131 -13.52 -5.83 -10.55
N LYS A 132 -12.71 -6.72 -11.13
CA LYS A 132 -13.11 -7.57 -12.26
C LYS A 132 -14.30 -8.48 -11.96
N ASN A 133 -14.50 -8.85 -10.69
CA ASN A 133 -15.66 -9.62 -10.20
C ASN A 133 -16.93 -8.76 -10.01
N LYS A 134 -16.89 -7.47 -10.39
CA LYS A 134 -17.95 -6.46 -10.21
C LYS A 134 -18.17 -6.00 -8.77
N GLN A 135 -17.37 -6.45 -7.82
CA GLN A 135 -17.37 -5.89 -6.46
C GLN A 135 -16.87 -4.45 -6.52
N THR A 136 -17.55 -3.58 -5.76
CA THR A 136 -17.22 -2.16 -5.68
C THR A 136 -16.82 -1.82 -4.27
N HIS A 137 -15.72 -1.09 -4.15
CA HIS A 137 -15.23 -0.54 -2.90
C HIS A 137 -15.18 0.98 -3.00
N THR A 138 -15.70 1.67 -2.01
CA THR A 138 -15.74 3.13 -1.95
C THR A 138 -15.14 3.60 -0.63
N LEU A 139 -14.18 4.52 -0.73
CA LEU A 139 -13.61 5.24 0.40
C LEU A 139 -14.00 6.71 0.28
N VAL A 140 -14.71 7.24 1.28
CA VAL A 140 -15.06 8.66 1.36
C VAL A 140 -14.19 9.29 2.44
N LEU A 141 -13.39 10.29 2.08
CA LEU A 141 -12.56 11.01 3.04
C LEU A 141 -13.36 12.14 3.70
N GLY A 142 -13.11 12.39 4.98
CA GLY A 142 -13.71 13.45 5.79
C GLY A 142 -12.69 14.50 6.21
N GLY A 143 -12.83 14.99 7.44
CA GLY A 143 -11.92 15.94 8.07
C GLY A 143 -10.73 15.27 8.75
N GLN A 144 -9.70 16.05 9.03
CA GLN A 144 -8.54 15.60 9.80
C GLN A 144 -8.91 15.36 11.27
N ASP A 145 -8.17 14.44 11.89
CA ASP A 145 -8.26 14.24 13.33
C ASP A 145 -7.58 15.40 14.09
N PRO A 146 -7.86 15.59 15.39
CA PRO A 146 -7.25 16.67 16.18
C PRO A 146 -5.72 16.63 16.27
N THR A 147 -5.08 15.49 15.99
CA THR A 147 -3.62 15.37 15.96
C THR A 147 -3.01 15.68 14.58
N GLU A 148 -3.86 16.00 13.59
CA GLU A 148 -3.50 16.27 12.19
C GLU A 148 -2.68 15.16 11.51
N SER A 149 -2.64 13.96 12.12
CA SER A 149 -1.84 12.83 11.66
C SER A 149 -2.66 11.84 10.83
N PHE A 150 -3.98 11.85 11.01
CA PHE A 150 -4.94 10.99 10.35
C PHE A 150 -6.11 11.79 9.79
N ILE A 151 -6.84 11.15 8.89
CA ILE A 151 -8.10 11.65 8.36
C ILE A 151 -9.20 10.65 8.63
N TYR A 152 -10.37 11.16 8.99
CA TYR A 152 -11.56 10.33 9.08
C TYR A 152 -11.97 9.87 7.69
N ALA A 153 -12.40 8.62 7.56
CA ALA A 153 -12.91 8.08 6.32
C ALA A 153 -14.08 7.14 6.57
N GLN A 154 -14.94 6.96 5.57
CA GLN A 154 -15.98 5.94 5.55
C GLN A 154 -15.63 4.89 4.51
N VAL A 155 -15.71 3.63 4.92
CA VAL A 155 -15.45 2.46 4.08
C VAL A 155 -16.79 1.88 3.67
N ASP A 156 -17.01 1.74 2.37
CA ASP A 156 -18.24 1.21 1.78
C ASP A 156 -19.51 1.79 2.45
N PRO A 157 -19.65 3.13 2.51
CA PRO A 157 -20.81 3.75 3.15
C PRO A 157 -22.07 3.32 2.42
N ASP A 158 -22.98 2.72 3.17
CA ASP A 158 -24.33 2.46 2.70
C ASP A 158 -25.13 3.77 2.79
N LEU A 159 -25.21 4.48 1.66
CA LEU A 159 -25.82 5.81 1.56
C LEU A 159 -27.34 5.78 1.85
N ASP A 160 -27.96 4.60 1.82
CA ASP A 160 -29.42 4.44 1.90
C ASP A 160 -29.90 3.88 3.26
N SER A 161 -28.99 3.38 4.11
CA SER A 161 -29.37 2.54 5.25
C SER A 161 -29.78 3.29 6.53
N GLY A 162 -29.51 4.59 6.67
CA GLY A 162 -29.85 5.35 7.90
C GLY A 162 -29.24 4.77 9.19
N GLN A 163 -28.30 3.83 9.08
CA GLN A 163 -27.62 3.17 10.19
C GLN A 163 -26.43 3.99 10.69
N ASN A 164 -25.88 3.59 11.83
CA ASN A 164 -24.67 4.19 12.39
C ASN A 164 -23.54 4.21 11.35
N LEU A 165 -22.90 5.37 11.23
CA LEU A 165 -21.77 5.62 10.36
C LEU A 165 -20.55 4.90 10.92
N GLN A 166 -19.98 4.00 10.13
CA GLN A 166 -18.68 3.42 10.44
C GLN A 166 -17.59 4.35 9.95
N VAL A 167 -16.94 5.02 10.89
CA VAL A 167 -15.85 5.96 10.62
C VAL A 167 -14.53 5.30 10.99
N VAL A 168 -13.59 5.28 10.06
CA VAL A 168 -12.24 4.78 10.28
C VAL A 168 -11.23 5.92 10.22
N LEU A 169 -10.08 5.73 10.84
CA LEU A 169 -8.93 6.62 10.67
C LEU A 169 -7.99 6.04 9.61
N VAL A 170 -7.65 6.85 8.62
CA VAL A 170 -6.65 6.53 7.59
C VAL A 170 -5.55 7.59 7.56
N PRO A 171 -4.33 7.26 7.09
CA PRO A 171 -3.24 8.24 7.01
C PRO A 171 -3.57 9.43 6.10
N THR A 172 -2.97 10.60 6.38
CA THR A 172 -3.11 11.81 5.54
C THR A 172 -2.59 11.63 4.12
N SER A 173 -1.76 10.61 3.86
CA SER A 173 -1.29 10.24 2.52
C SER A 173 -2.43 9.97 1.54
N PHE A 174 -3.63 9.61 2.02
CA PHE A 174 -4.82 9.50 1.16
C PHE A 174 -5.22 10.82 0.53
N VAL A 175 -5.15 11.93 1.27
CA VAL A 175 -5.45 13.27 0.75
C VAL A 175 -4.41 13.64 -0.30
N SER A 176 -3.12 13.51 0.04
CA SER A 176 -2.03 13.80 -0.90
C SER A 176 -2.07 12.91 -2.14
N ALA A 177 -2.57 11.67 -2.02
CA ALA A 177 -2.71 10.77 -3.15
C ALA A 177 -3.79 11.24 -4.14
N ILE A 178 -4.89 11.82 -3.66
CA ILE A 178 -6.02 12.25 -4.51
C ILE A 178 -5.93 13.70 -4.98
N ASP A 179 -5.26 14.58 -4.23
CA ASP A 179 -5.10 16.02 -4.52
C ASP A 179 -3.98 16.32 -5.53
N ARG A 180 -3.52 15.30 -6.25
CA ARG A 180 -2.50 15.45 -7.30
C ARG A 180 -3.07 16.26 -8.48
N PRO A 181 -2.27 17.14 -9.10
CA PRO A 181 -2.70 17.86 -10.30
C PRO A 181 -3.00 16.89 -11.45
N LEU A 182 -3.93 17.26 -12.34
CA LEU A 182 -4.34 16.45 -13.49
C LEU A 182 -3.14 15.99 -14.37
N THR A 183 -2.06 16.76 -14.42
CA THR A 183 -0.85 16.46 -15.19
C THR A 183 -0.09 15.26 -14.63
N GLU A 184 -0.07 15.07 -13.31
CA GLU A 184 0.58 13.93 -12.66
C GLU A 184 -0.19 12.61 -12.81
N TRP A 185 -1.47 12.69 -13.17
CA TRP A 185 -2.28 11.52 -13.50
C TRP A 185 -2.14 11.07 -14.96
N GLN A 186 -1.54 11.90 -15.80
CA GLN A 186 -1.26 11.58 -17.20
C GLN A 186 0.11 10.94 -17.30
N ALA A 187 0.25 9.97 -18.21
CA ALA A 187 1.54 9.35 -18.45
C ALA A 187 2.61 10.44 -18.70
N PRO A 188 3.81 10.29 -18.11
CA PRO A 188 4.84 11.30 -18.23
C PRO A 188 5.15 11.50 -19.70
N THR A 189 5.14 12.76 -20.14
CA THR A 189 5.75 13.10 -21.42
C THR A 189 7.21 12.68 -21.28
N LYS A 190 7.62 11.63 -22.01
CA LYS A 190 9.02 11.22 -22.07
C LYS A 190 9.83 12.51 -22.28
N PRO A 191 10.75 12.89 -21.37
CA PRO A 191 11.64 14.00 -21.65
C PRO A 191 12.23 13.74 -23.03
N ASP A 192 12.30 14.76 -23.89
CA ASP A 192 13.12 14.68 -25.10
C ASP A 192 14.48 14.17 -24.65
N GLN A 193 14.69 12.88 -24.82
CA GLN A 193 15.97 12.27 -24.59
C GLN A 193 16.84 13.02 -25.59
N PRO A 194 17.88 13.77 -25.14
CA PRO A 194 18.80 14.39 -26.06
C PRO A 194 19.14 13.29 -27.06
N ALA A 195 18.79 13.51 -28.33
CA ALA A 195 19.01 12.53 -29.37
C ALA A 195 20.40 11.97 -29.11
N ALA A 196 20.48 10.66 -28.81
CA ALA A 196 21.75 10.02 -28.52
C ALA A 196 22.71 10.55 -29.59
N PRO A 197 23.84 11.20 -29.22
CA PRO A 197 24.70 11.85 -30.21
C PRO A 197 24.91 10.83 -31.32
N ALA A 198 24.45 11.18 -32.52
CA ALA A 198 24.43 10.27 -33.66
C ALA A 198 25.80 9.61 -33.69
N VAL A 199 25.85 8.31 -33.42
CA VAL A 199 27.11 7.58 -33.42
C VAL A 199 27.65 7.84 -34.83
N PRO A 200 28.79 8.54 -35.00
CA PRO A 200 29.30 8.78 -36.33
C PRO A 200 29.45 7.42 -37.00
N PRO A 201 29.12 7.28 -38.30
CA PRO A 201 29.25 6.01 -38.98
C PRO A 201 30.66 5.50 -38.73
N THR A 202 30.75 4.29 -38.19
CA THR A 202 32.02 3.58 -38.03
C THR A 202 32.78 3.74 -39.34
N PRO A 203 34.04 4.23 -39.34
CA PRO A 203 34.81 4.26 -40.56
C PRO A 203 34.83 2.84 -41.09
N SER A 204 34.32 2.64 -42.32
CA SER A 204 34.56 1.40 -43.05
C SER A 204 36.06 1.22 -43.09
N ILE A 205 36.55 0.26 -42.31
CA ILE A 205 37.91 -0.23 -42.49
C ILE A 205 37.87 -0.92 -43.85
N ASP A 206 38.40 -0.19 -44.84
CA ASP A 206 38.70 -0.69 -46.17
C ASP A 206 39.45 -2.02 -45.99
N PRO A 207 38.98 -3.15 -46.56
CA PRO A 207 39.77 -4.36 -46.55
C PRO A 207 41.02 -4.07 -47.39
N GLY A 208 42.12 -3.81 -46.71
CA GLY A 208 43.44 -3.67 -47.32
C GLY A 208 43.73 -4.82 -48.29
N PRO A 209 44.62 -4.59 -49.26
CA PRO A 209 44.76 -5.46 -50.43
C PRO A 209 44.96 -6.92 -50.02
N SER A 210 44.12 -7.79 -50.56
CA SER A 210 44.19 -9.23 -50.35
C SER A 210 45.58 -9.74 -50.73
N ILE A 211 46.37 -10.15 -49.74
CA ILE A 211 47.63 -10.85 -49.96
C ILE A 211 47.26 -12.24 -50.50
N PRO A 212 47.66 -12.62 -51.73
CA PRO A 212 47.38 -13.96 -52.23
C PRO A 212 48.22 -14.99 -51.47
N LEU A 213 47.57 -16.07 -51.04
CA LEU A 213 48.24 -17.23 -50.43
C LEU A 213 49.28 -17.82 -51.41
N PRO A 214 50.50 -18.16 -50.96
CA PRO A 214 51.43 -18.91 -51.80
C PRO A 214 50.92 -20.34 -52.04
N PRO A 215 51.14 -20.91 -53.23
CA PRO A 215 50.69 -22.26 -53.55
C PRO A 215 51.45 -23.32 -52.72
N PRO A 216 50.81 -24.45 -52.41
CA PRO A 216 51.41 -25.52 -51.62
C PRO A 216 52.58 -26.15 -52.38
N GLN A 217 53.74 -26.22 -51.73
CA GLN A 217 54.88 -26.98 -52.24
C GLN A 217 54.59 -28.48 -52.07
N VAL A 218 54.58 -29.20 -53.19
CA VAL A 218 54.50 -30.66 -53.22
C VAL A 218 55.93 -31.20 -53.07
N PRO A 219 56.22 -32.07 -52.07
CA PRO A 219 57.52 -32.71 -51.95
C PRO A 219 57.75 -33.69 -53.11
N GLN A 220 58.92 -33.64 -53.73
CA GLN A 220 59.48 -34.75 -54.53
C GLN A 220 60.60 -35.42 -53.75
#